data_AF-A0A021X1P8-F1
#
_entry.id   AF-A0A021X1P8-F1
#
_cell.length_a   1.000
_cell.length_b   1.000
_cell.length_c   1.000
_cell.angle_alpha   90.00
_cell.angle_beta   90.00
_cell.angle_gamma   90.00
#
_symmetry.space_group_name_H-M   'P 1'
#
loop_
_entity.id
_entity.type
_entity.pdbx_description
1 polymer ?
#
loop_
_entity_poly.entity_id
_entity_poly.type
_entity_poly.pdbx_seq_one_letter_code
_entity_poly.pdbx_strand_id
1 'polypeptide(L)'
;MASPTCNICGSPDFGDTYAEKDSAFLRRNVRCEGCGSLERHRLIFEVLRLRGLLSGNRRILHLAPEECLATPFRNRFGSSYLSADIDPGQFPFAVTRLDLCRDLPTLAPASFDIVLHNHVLEHVACDYRAVAAGLHRLVKPGGLHIFSIPFLEGGFREALEGHTGAERTARFGQSDHMRIFSPEDLANTLGAVLPLPADYDATRLVPAERLLAINVPETAWRGFNNSAVFFIERLEDRPTLDERAATAQPASPVPLSDRPDGILFVSANGIGQGHLTRQLAVARRLKHRPAAFLTMSYSAGIVRDLGFPVHFVPHHGLTGEEPAAWNDRLAAEIGLLLEAHHATTLVYDVNFVFDGVIQALGHHPGVQAIWIRRGMWPAHHESYIGAGAHFPIIIEPDDYAGECDGGPTAADRAKTRLVPPMLLIDPSERLARDAARQTLGLPQTATVILLDLSRSANPDLMRLHTRLLDDLLARADLHVLELQSPLTGKTAPRHPERHHRLMRHPAYAVSRAWDAAIVRAGYNTFHENIAGGIPTLFAPDESPDMDRQVDRARWAESRGAALLHRVADDEAHLSAALGRLLRADVQANLATTCAGIAEAGDGWRNGAETLARMLEGSFEDRDAE
;
A
#
# COMPACT_ATOMS: atom_id res chain seq x y z
N MET A 1 -10.41 42.48 13.74
CA MET A 1 -9.91 41.78 12.54
C MET A 1 -10.19 42.66 11.34
N ALA A 2 -9.26 42.78 10.39
CA ALA A 2 -9.52 43.50 9.13
C ALA A 2 -10.65 42.79 8.36
N SER A 3 -11.49 43.55 7.65
CA SER A 3 -12.51 42.96 6.78
C SER A 3 -11.87 42.05 5.73
N PRO A 4 -12.47 40.88 5.43
CA PRO A 4 -11.89 39.95 4.48
C PRO A 4 -11.84 40.57 3.07
N THR A 5 -10.87 40.14 2.26
CA THR A 5 -10.71 40.60 0.87
C THR A 5 -10.43 39.41 -0.04
N CYS A 6 -10.95 39.46 -1.26
CA CYS A 6 -10.71 38.42 -2.26
C CYS A 6 -9.24 38.45 -2.69
N ASN A 7 -8.48 37.39 -2.41
CA ASN A 7 -7.07 37.29 -2.81
C ASN A 7 -6.84 37.14 -4.32
N ILE A 8 -7.91 36.99 -5.12
CA ILE A 8 -7.86 36.86 -6.57
C ILE A 8 -8.00 38.24 -7.25
N CYS A 9 -9.02 39.03 -6.88
CA CYS A 9 -9.32 40.32 -7.52
C CYS A 9 -9.22 41.55 -6.61
N GLY A 10 -9.00 41.36 -5.31
CA GLY A 10 -8.87 42.44 -4.33
C GLY A 10 -10.19 43.01 -3.79
N SER A 11 -11.36 42.59 -4.31
CA SER A 11 -12.65 43.11 -3.84
C SER A 11 -12.91 42.76 -2.36
N PRO A 12 -13.40 43.71 -1.55
CA PRO A 12 -13.84 43.46 -0.17
C PRO A 12 -15.29 42.96 -0.08
N ASP A 13 -16.02 42.94 -1.20
CA ASP A 13 -17.45 42.72 -1.23
C ASP A 13 -17.79 41.25 -1.49
N PHE A 14 -18.60 40.69 -0.61
CA PHE A 14 -19.06 39.31 -0.71
C PHE A 14 -20.57 39.23 -0.52
N GLY A 15 -21.23 38.44 -1.36
CA GLY A 15 -22.65 38.14 -1.25
C GLY A 15 -22.92 36.65 -1.31
N ASP A 16 -24.20 36.31 -1.48
CA ASP A 16 -24.68 34.94 -1.41
C ASP A 16 -24.35 34.17 -2.71
N THR A 17 -24.29 32.85 -2.62
CA THR A 17 -24.21 31.96 -3.80
C THR A 17 -25.48 32.04 -4.65
N TYR A 18 -25.38 31.65 -5.93
CA TYR A 18 -26.47 31.69 -6.93
C TYR A 18 -27.71 30.81 -6.65
N ALA A 19 -27.85 30.27 -5.44
CA ALA A 19 -29.03 29.52 -5.05
C ALA A 19 -30.21 30.47 -4.77
N GLU A 20 -31.43 29.98 -4.94
CA GLU A 20 -32.63 30.74 -4.53
C GLU A 20 -32.55 31.12 -3.04
N LYS A 21 -33.16 32.25 -2.66
CA LYS A 21 -33.06 32.83 -1.31
C LYS A 21 -33.49 31.90 -0.16
N ASP A 22 -34.20 30.82 -0.48
CA ASP A 22 -34.70 29.80 0.46
C ASP A 22 -34.12 28.39 0.20
N SER A 23 -33.10 28.27 -0.65
CA SER A 23 -32.46 26.98 -0.94
C SER A 23 -31.62 26.48 0.24
N ALA A 24 -31.71 25.18 0.54
CA ALA A 24 -30.84 24.51 1.52
C ALA A 24 -29.35 24.55 1.13
N PHE A 25 -29.03 24.90 -0.11
CA PHE A 25 -27.67 25.04 -0.63
C PHE A 25 -27.17 26.50 -0.66
N LEU A 26 -27.99 27.46 -0.19
CA LEU A 26 -27.63 28.87 -0.11
C LEU A 26 -26.53 29.07 0.94
N ARG A 27 -25.34 29.48 0.48
CA ARG A 27 -24.24 29.90 1.35
C ARG A 27 -24.15 31.41 1.34
N ARG A 28 -24.25 32.01 2.53
CA ARG A 28 -24.33 33.46 2.71
C ARG A 28 -22.95 34.10 2.72
N ASN A 29 -22.80 35.24 2.06
CA ASN A 29 -21.58 36.06 2.07
C ASN A 29 -20.27 35.33 1.69
N VAL A 30 -20.32 34.38 0.77
CA VAL A 30 -19.12 33.60 0.34
C VAL A 30 -18.70 33.83 -1.11
N ARG A 31 -19.58 34.40 -1.94
CA ARG A 31 -19.29 34.71 -3.34
C ARG A 31 -18.71 36.11 -3.43
N CYS A 32 -17.55 36.26 -4.06
CA CYS A 32 -16.96 37.57 -4.30
C CYS A 32 -17.80 38.31 -5.35
N GLU A 33 -18.27 39.52 -5.04
CA GLU A 33 -19.07 40.34 -5.98
C GLU A 33 -18.22 40.91 -7.13
N GLY A 34 -16.90 40.96 -6.96
CA GLY A 34 -15.98 41.44 -8.00
C GLY A 34 -15.68 40.42 -9.10
N CYS A 35 -15.29 39.19 -8.73
CA CYS A 35 -14.87 38.17 -9.71
C CYS A 35 -15.70 36.88 -9.68
N GLY A 36 -16.74 36.80 -8.84
CA GLY A 36 -17.58 35.60 -8.71
C GLY A 36 -16.90 34.43 -7.97
N SER A 37 -15.67 34.59 -7.48
CA SER A 37 -14.96 33.50 -6.79
C SER A 37 -15.73 33.01 -5.56
N LEU A 38 -15.68 31.70 -5.36
CA LEU A 38 -16.09 30.99 -4.14
C LEU A 38 -14.86 30.60 -3.29
N GLU A 39 -15.12 30.08 -2.10
CA GLU A 39 -14.14 29.74 -1.07
C GLU A 39 -13.06 28.79 -1.61
N ARG A 40 -13.46 27.74 -2.34
CA ARG A 40 -12.55 26.79 -2.99
C ARG A 40 -11.56 27.45 -3.93
N HIS A 41 -11.99 28.44 -4.72
CA HIS A 41 -11.12 29.12 -5.69
C HIS A 41 -10.09 29.99 -4.96
N ARG A 42 -10.52 30.69 -3.91
CA ARG A 42 -9.64 31.52 -3.07
C ARG A 42 -8.61 30.66 -2.33
N LEU A 43 -9.02 29.49 -1.84
CA LEU A 43 -8.13 28.49 -1.26
C LEU A 43 -7.10 27.98 -2.28
N ILE A 44 -7.54 27.57 -3.48
CA ILE A 44 -6.66 27.13 -4.57
C ILE A 44 -5.63 28.22 -4.89
N PHE A 45 -6.09 29.45 -5.09
CA PHE A 45 -5.21 30.57 -5.42
C PHE A 45 -4.20 30.86 -4.31
N GLU A 46 -4.62 30.77 -3.04
CA GLU A 46 -3.73 30.99 -1.89
C GLU A 46 -2.67 29.90 -1.75
N VAL A 47 -3.04 28.62 -1.91
CA VAL A 47 -2.10 27.50 -1.85
C VAL A 47 -1.07 27.60 -2.97
N LEU A 48 -1.51 27.91 -4.20
CA LEU A 48 -0.60 28.14 -5.31
C LEU A 48 0.34 29.32 -5.06
N ARG A 49 -0.16 30.40 -4.43
CA ARG A 49 0.66 31.56 -4.04
C ARG A 49 1.74 31.17 -3.03
N LEU A 50 1.35 30.48 -1.95
CA LEU A 50 2.26 30.05 -0.88
C LEU A 50 3.33 29.08 -1.38
N ARG A 51 2.99 28.21 -2.33
CA ARG A 51 3.95 27.28 -2.96
C ARG A 51 4.80 27.92 -4.07
N GLY A 52 4.67 29.22 -4.33
CA GLY A 52 5.40 29.90 -5.41
C GLY A 52 5.01 29.44 -6.82
N LEU A 53 3.87 28.77 -6.97
CA LEU A 53 3.38 28.20 -8.23
C LEU A 53 2.60 29.21 -9.08
N LEU A 54 2.32 30.39 -8.54
CA LEU A 54 1.79 31.53 -9.29
C LEU A 54 2.91 32.36 -9.95
N SER A 55 4.12 31.85 -10.13
CA SER A 55 5.24 32.58 -10.73
C SER A 55 6.11 31.68 -11.59
N GLY A 56 6.90 32.28 -12.49
CA GLY A 56 7.75 31.56 -13.44
C GLY A 56 7.00 31.01 -14.65
N ASN A 57 7.70 30.25 -15.48
CA ASN A 57 7.14 29.62 -16.67
C ASN A 57 6.52 28.26 -16.30
N ARG A 58 5.25 28.25 -15.89
CA ARG A 58 4.50 27.05 -15.51
C ARG A 58 3.47 26.72 -16.58
N ARG A 59 3.33 25.43 -16.90
CA ARG A 59 2.31 24.94 -17.82
C ARG A 59 1.11 24.41 -17.05
N ILE A 60 -0.07 24.97 -17.32
CA ILE A 60 -1.30 24.70 -16.56
C ILE A 60 -2.36 24.17 -17.50
N LEU A 61 -2.96 23.02 -17.16
CA LEU A 61 -4.21 22.54 -17.74
C LEU A 61 -5.34 22.88 -16.78
N HIS A 62 -6.35 23.59 -17.24
CA HIS A 62 -7.54 23.94 -16.45
C HIS A 62 -8.79 23.48 -17.19
N LEU A 63 -9.44 22.46 -16.65
CA LEU A 63 -10.67 21.87 -17.19
C LEU A 63 -11.88 22.53 -16.54
N ALA A 64 -12.94 22.75 -17.32
CA ALA A 64 -14.10 23.56 -16.92
C ALA A 64 -13.68 24.90 -16.31
N PRO A 65 -12.94 25.74 -17.08
CA PRO A 65 -12.18 26.85 -16.53
C PRO A 65 -13.08 27.96 -15.96
N GLU A 66 -13.17 28.07 -14.63
CA GLU A 66 -13.95 29.14 -14.02
C GLU A 66 -13.28 30.49 -14.24
N GLU A 67 -14.04 31.48 -14.70
CA GLU A 67 -13.51 32.78 -15.13
C GLU A 67 -12.65 33.49 -14.08
N CYS A 68 -13.01 33.33 -12.80
CA CYS A 68 -12.30 33.92 -11.67
C CYS A 68 -10.84 33.43 -11.55
N LEU A 69 -10.55 32.19 -11.96
CA LEU A 69 -9.20 31.62 -11.99
C LEU A 69 -8.58 31.72 -13.40
N ALA A 70 -9.38 31.51 -14.44
CA ALA A 70 -8.93 31.56 -15.83
C ALA A 70 -8.35 32.93 -16.19
N THR A 71 -8.99 34.04 -15.76
CA THR A 71 -8.53 35.39 -16.07
C THR A 71 -7.12 35.68 -15.51
N PRO A 72 -6.84 35.53 -14.21
CA PRO A 72 -5.49 35.73 -13.70
C PRO A 72 -4.47 34.71 -14.24
N PHE A 73 -4.88 33.47 -14.56
CA PHE A 73 -3.96 32.49 -15.15
C PHE A 73 -3.59 32.83 -16.61
N ARG A 74 -4.54 33.21 -17.46
CA ARG A 74 -4.26 33.70 -18.82
C ARG A 74 -3.33 34.91 -18.80
N ASN A 75 -3.63 35.89 -17.95
CA ASN A 75 -2.83 37.11 -17.85
C ASN A 75 -1.39 36.83 -17.40
N ARG A 76 -1.18 35.76 -16.62
CA ARG A 76 0.12 35.44 -16.02
C ARG A 76 0.95 34.45 -16.83
N PHE A 77 0.32 33.43 -17.39
CA PHE A 77 1.01 32.30 -18.04
C PHE A 77 0.85 32.30 -19.56
N GLY A 78 -0.03 33.15 -20.13
CA GLY A 78 -0.18 33.30 -21.57
C GLY A 78 -0.43 31.97 -22.27
N SER A 79 0.42 31.63 -23.25
CA SER A 79 0.35 30.38 -24.01
C SER A 79 0.64 29.11 -23.20
N SER A 80 1.22 29.23 -22.00
CA SER A 80 1.44 28.11 -21.09
C SER A 80 0.20 27.72 -20.28
N TYR A 81 -0.88 28.52 -20.34
CA TYR A 81 -2.19 28.17 -19.77
C TYR A 81 -3.11 27.61 -20.85
N LEU A 82 -3.50 26.34 -20.68
CA LEU A 82 -4.45 25.63 -21.53
C LEU A 82 -5.77 25.48 -20.78
N SER A 83 -6.78 26.25 -21.20
CA SER A 83 -8.17 26.06 -20.82
C SER A 83 -8.85 25.03 -21.73
N ALA A 84 -9.55 24.04 -21.17
CA ALA A 84 -10.24 23.04 -21.97
C ALA A 84 -11.60 22.60 -21.39
N ASP A 85 -12.54 22.23 -22.25
CA ASP A 85 -13.87 21.75 -21.86
C ASP A 85 -14.52 20.91 -22.99
N ILE A 86 -15.51 20.08 -22.65
CA ILE A 86 -16.28 19.31 -23.64
C ILE A 86 -17.27 20.20 -24.42
N ASP A 87 -17.71 21.32 -23.84
CA ASP A 87 -18.57 22.33 -24.48
C ASP A 87 -17.98 23.75 -24.36
N PRO A 88 -16.95 24.07 -25.19
CA PRO A 88 -16.31 25.39 -25.16
C PRO A 88 -17.24 26.58 -25.40
N GLY A 89 -18.42 26.36 -26.00
CA GLY A 89 -19.39 27.41 -26.31
C GLY A 89 -20.01 28.06 -25.06
N GLN A 90 -19.89 27.42 -23.89
CA GLN A 90 -20.42 27.93 -22.63
C GLN A 90 -19.56 29.04 -21.99
N PHE A 91 -18.34 29.25 -22.50
CA PHE A 91 -17.37 30.16 -21.88
C PHE A 91 -17.25 31.48 -22.66
N PRO A 92 -17.16 32.64 -21.97
CA PRO A 92 -17.03 33.94 -22.62
C PRO A 92 -15.63 34.22 -23.18
N PHE A 93 -14.74 33.24 -23.19
CA PHE A 93 -13.36 33.33 -23.67
C PHE A 93 -12.94 32.03 -24.37
N ALA A 94 -11.79 32.04 -25.05
CA ALA A 94 -11.31 30.87 -25.79
C ALA A 94 -11.01 29.68 -24.87
N VAL A 95 -11.64 28.55 -25.17
CA VAL A 95 -11.48 27.25 -24.50
C VAL A 95 -11.28 26.17 -25.56
N THR A 96 -10.30 25.30 -25.36
CA THR A 96 -10.04 24.18 -26.26
C THR A 96 -11.06 23.07 -26.04
N ARG A 97 -11.65 22.54 -27.11
CA ARG A 97 -12.51 21.36 -27.00
C ARG A 97 -11.67 20.15 -26.57
N LEU A 98 -12.05 19.49 -25.48
CA LEU A 98 -11.41 18.26 -25.00
C LEU A 98 -12.46 17.33 -24.38
N ASP A 99 -12.65 16.16 -24.96
CA ASP A 99 -13.47 15.09 -24.39
C ASP A 99 -12.59 14.15 -23.56
N LEU A 100 -12.68 14.22 -22.24
CA LEU A 100 -11.84 13.41 -21.35
C LEU A 100 -12.02 11.89 -21.54
N CYS A 101 -13.17 11.43 -22.01
CA CYS A 101 -13.42 10.01 -22.25
C CYS A 101 -12.75 9.48 -23.52
N ARG A 102 -12.32 10.38 -24.43
CA ARG A 102 -11.76 10.00 -25.74
C ARG A 102 -10.34 10.52 -25.94
N ASP A 103 -10.11 11.76 -25.55
CA ASP A 103 -8.92 12.52 -25.92
C ASP A 103 -7.83 12.45 -24.84
N LEU A 104 -8.17 12.10 -23.60
CA LEU A 104 -7.21 12.02 -22.49
C LEU A 104 -5.99 11.12 -22.78
N PRO A 105 -6.12 9.96 -23.46
CA PRO A 105 -4.98 9.14 -23.87
C PRO A 105 -4.04 9.83 -24.86
N THR A 106 -4.50 10.83 -25.62
CA THR A 106 -3.70 11.56 -26.62
C THR A 106 -2.80 12.63 -25.98
N LEU A 107 -3.08 13.02 -24.74
CA LEU A 107 -2.30 14.01 -24.01
C LEU A 107 -1.03 13.38 -23.42
N ALA A 108 0.11 14.03 -23.69
CA ALA A 108 1.41 13.56 -23.21
C ALA A 108 1.47 13.54 -21.67
N PRO A 109 1.98 12.46 -21.05
CA PRO A 109 2.19 12.40 -19.61
C PRO A 109 3.23 13.45 -19.15
N ALA A 110 3.23 13.77 -17.86
CA ALA A 110 4.21 14.67 -17.23
C ALA A 110 4.43 16.00 -17.99
N SER A 111 3.36 16.57 -18.54
CA SER A 111 3.44 17.69 -19.47
C SER A 111 2.91 19.01 -18.87
N PHE A 112 2.32 18.96 -17.68
CA PHE A 112 1.78 20.12 -16.95
C PHE A 112 2.35 20.22 -15.55
N ASP A 113 2.72 21.42 -15.11
CA ASP A 113 3.08 21.70 -13.73
C ASP A 113 1.84 21.65 -12.82
N ILE A 114 0.68 22.02 -13.36
CA ILE A 114 -0.60 22.00 -12.66
C ILE A 114 -1.68 21.45 -13.59
N VAL A 115 -2.45 20.47 -13.11
CA VAL A 115 -3.72 20.06 -13.70
C VAL A 115 -4.82 20.40 -12.71
N LEU A 116 -5.72 21.30 -13.11
CA LEU A 116 -6.80 21.83 -12.28
C LEU A 116 -8.16 21.48 -12.90
N HIS A 117 -9.07 20.92 -12.10
CA HIS A 117 -10.46 20.73 -12.51
C HIS A 117 -11.36 20.76 -11.27
N ASN A 118 -12.47 21.49 -11.29
CA ASN A 118 -13.44 21.45 -10.20
C ASN A 118 -14.76 21.00 -10.78
N HIS A 119 -15.45 20.08 -10.11
CA HIS A 119 -16.77 19.63 -10.54
C HIS A 119 -16.80 19.08 -11.97
N VAL A 120 -15.85 18.18 -12.29
CA VAL A 120 -15.75 17.53 -13.61
C VAL A 120 -16.00 16.02 -13.54
N LEU A 121 -15.51 15.34 -12.50
CA LEU A 121 -15.55 13.87 -12.42
C LEU A 121 -16.97 13.31 -12.25
N GLU A 122 -17.90 14.12 -11.76
CA GLU A 122 -19.30 13.74 -11.63
C GLU A 122 -20.05 13.77 -12.97
N HIS A 123 -19.53 14.49 -13.97
CA HIS A 123 -20.14 14.71 -15.28
C HIS A 123 -19.60 13.80 -16.38
N VAL A 124 -18.40 13.23 -16.23
CA VAL A 124 -17.82 12.36 -17.28
C VAL A 124 -18.77 11.20 -17.58
N ALA A 125 -18.85 10.75 -18.83
CA ALA A 125 -19.77 9.68 -19.25
C ALA A 125 -19.08 8.31 -19.38
N CYS A 126 -17.92 8.14 -18.75
CA CYS A 126 -17.09 6.93 -18.78
C CYS A 126 -16.57 6.61 -17.37
N ASP A 127 -15.63 5.65 -17.27
CA ASP A 127 -14.98 5.31 -16.01
C ASP A 127 -14.19 6.50 -15.45
N TYR A 128 -14.69 7.08 -14.36
CA TYR A 128 -14.03 8.21 -13.70
C TYR A 128 -12.67 7.83 -13.11
N ARG A 129 -12.43 6.55 -12.79
CA ARG A 129 -11.16 6.11 -12.22
C ARG A 129 -10.05 6.22 -13.26
N ALA A 130 -10.32 5.77 -14.48
CA ALA A 130 -9.42 5.94 -15.61
C ALA A 130 -9.16 7.42 -15.92
N VAL A 131 -10.20 8.26 -15.87
CA VAL A 131 -10.05 9.71 -16.07
C VAL A 131 -9.22 10.35 -14.96
N ALA A 132 -9.51 10.05 -13.69
CA ALA A 132 -8.80 10.59 -12.53
C ALA A 132 -7.31 10.22 -12.57
N ALA A 133 -6.99 8.95 -12.80
CA ALA A 133 -5.61 8.48 -12.94
C ALA A 133 -4.92 9.08 -14.18
N GLY A 134 -5.63 9.16 -15.31
CA GLY A 134 -5.13 9.74 -16.54
C GLY A 134 -4.79 11.23 -16.40
N LEU A 135 -5.63 12.00 -15.70
CA LEU A 135 -5.38 13.41 -15.39
C LEU A 135 -4.18 13.57 -14.45
N HIS A 136 -4.07 12.71 -13.43
CA HIS A 136 -2.91 12.72 -12.54
C HIS A 136 -1.60 12.42 -13.28
N ARG A 137 -1.63 11.49 -14.23
CA ARG A 137 -0.49 11.15 -15.11
C ARG A 137 0.02 12.35 -15.94
N LEU A 138 -0.82 13.34 -16.24
CA LEU A 138 -0.40 14.53 -16.99
C LEU A 138 0.44 15.50 -16.16
N VAL A 139 0.37 15.41 -14.83
CA VAL A 139 1.13 16.29 -13.91
C VAL A 139 2.60 15.89 -13.93
N LYS A 140 3.52 16.85 -13.94
CA LYS A 140 4.97 16.62 -13.81
C LYS A 140 5.33 16.13 -12.40
N PRO A 141 6.42 15.37 -12.23
CA PRO A 141 7.11 15.23 -10.95
C PRO A 141 7.24 16.59 -10.21
N GLY A 142 6.85 16.64 -8.94
CA GLY A 142 6.79 17.86 -8.13
C GLY A 142 5.66 18.84 -8.49
N GLY A 143 4.80 18.49 -9.46
CA GLY A 143 3.63 19.24 -9.87
C GLY A 143 2.37 18.89 -9.06
N LEU A 144 1.28 19.63 -9.30
CA LEU A 144 0.02 19.45 -8.57
C LEU A 144 -1.15 19.04 -9.47
N HIS A 145 -1.85 17.98 -9.05
CA HIS A 145 -3.21 17.68 -9.46
C HIS A 145 -4.18 18.29 -8.45
N ILE A 146 -4.94 19.28 -8.86
CA ILE A 146 -5.84 20.05 -8.00
C ILE A 146 -7.28 19.81 -8.44
N PHE A 147 -8.15 19.40 -7.52
CA PHE A 147 -9.56 19.27 -7.85
C PHE A 147 -10.53 19.31 -6.68
N SER A 148 -11.80 19.55 -6.99
CA SER A 148 -12.93 19.38 -6.07
C SER A 148 -14.04 18.55 -6.72
N ILE A 149 -14.84 17.90 -5.90
CA ILE A 149 -16.03 17.12 -6.29
C ILE A 149 -17.17 17.41 -5.31
N PRO A 150 -18.44 17.26 -5.74
CA PRO A 150 -19.57 17.37 -4.86
C PRO A 150 -19.71 16.08 -4.03
N PHE A 151 -19.98 16.26 -2.74
CA PHE A 151 -20.29 15.21 -1.79
C PHE A 151 -21.79 15.18 -1.50
N LEU A 152 -22.35 13.98 -1.56
CA LEU A 152 -23.70 13.69 -1.09
C LEU A 152 -23.64 12.46 -0.17
N GLU A 153 -24.50 12.45 0.85
CA GLU A 153 -24.63 11.32 1.77
C GLU A 153 -25.26 10.09 1.08
N GLY A 154 -25.08 8.91 1.69
CA GLY A 154 -25.71 7.67 1.23
C GLY A 154 -24.88 6.89 0.21
N GLY A 155 -23.55 6.94 0.34
CA GLY A 155 -22.61 6.21 -0.52
C GLY A 155 -22.51 6.66 -1.98
N PHE A 156 -21.45 6.19 -2.63
CA PHE A 156 -21.19 6.31 -4.05
C PHE A 156 -22.27 5.63 -4.88
N ARG A 157 -22.78 6.35 -5.87
CA ARG A 157 -23.79 5.86 -6.81
C ARG A 157 -23.44 6.38 -8.20
N GLU A 158 -23.59 5.53 -9.21
CA GLU A 158 -23.29 5.85 -10.61
C GLU A 158 -24.37 5.28 -11.53
N ALA A 159 -24.71 6.02 -12.58
CA ALA A 159 -25.45 5.54 -13.73
C ALA A 159 -25.04 6.30 -15.00
N LEU A 160 -24.34 5.60 -15.89
CA LEU A 160 -23.83 6.16 -17.15
C LEU A 160 -24.90 6.23 -18.24
N GLU A 161 -25.94 5.40 -18.17
CA GLU A 161 -26.99 5.29 -19.19
C GLU A 161 -28.40 5.21 -18.58
N GLY A 162 -29.41 5.55 -19.39
CA GLY A 162 -30.80 5.17 -19.09
C GLY A 162 -31.59 6.09 -18.15
N HIS A 163 -31.20 7.35 -17.97
CA HIS A 163 -31.92 8.31 -17.12
C HIS A 163 -32.16 9.65 -17.80
N THR A 164 -33.39 10.15 -17.66
CA THR A 164 -33.78 11.54 -17.98
C THR A 164 -33.13 12.53 -17.01
N GLY A 165 -33.07 13.81 -17.37
CA GLY A 165 -32.52 14.86 -16.49
C GLY A 165 -33.24 14.94 -15.14
N ALA A 166 -34.55 14.72 -15.09
CA ALA A 166 -35.31 14.69 -13.82
C ALA A 166 -34.92 13.50 -12.94
N GLU A 167 -34.71 12.31 -13.53
CA GLU A 167 -34.24 11.12 -12.80
C GLU A 167 -32.81 11.30 -12.30
N ARG A 168 -31.96 11.97 -13.09
CA ARG A 168 -30.59 12.33 -12.67
C ARG A 168 -30.60 13.32 -11.51
N THR A 169 -31.41 14.37 -11.55
CA THR A 169 -31.55 15.29 -10.41
C THR A 169 -32.01 14.56 -9.15
N ALA A 170 -33.00 13.68 -9.25
CA ALA A 170 -33.50 12.91 -8.11
C ALA A 170 -32.44 11.94 -7.52
N ARG A 171 -31.59 11.37 -8.38
CA ARG A 171 -30.57 10.38 -7.97
C ARG A 171 -29.25 11.01 -7.52
N PHE A 172 -28.83 12.08 -8.20
CA PHE A 172 -27.47 12.61 -8.17
C PHE A 172 -27.40 14.11 -7.86
N GLY A 173 -28.53 14.77 -7.63
CA GLY A 173 -28.61 16.18 -7.23
C GLY A 173 -28.56 17.20 -8.37
N GLN A 174 -28.17 16.80 -9.58
CA GLN A 174 -28.17 17.65 -10.77
C GLN A 174 -28.51 16.86 -12.04
N SER A 175 -29.08 17.52 -13.03
CA SER A 175 -29.67 16.88 -14.22
C SER A 175 -28.67 16.22 -15.16
N ASP A 176 -27.40 16.59 -15.07
CA ASP A 176 -26.31 16.12 -15.91
C ASP A 176 -25.23 15.36 -15.12
N HIS A 177 -25.42 15.16 -13.82
CA HIS A 177 -24.56 14.27 -13.04
C HIS A 177 -24.77 12.82 -13.48
N MET A 178 -23.65 12.12 -13.65
CA MET A 178 -23.58 10.69 -13.94
C MET A 178 -23.35 9.86 -12.68
N ARG A 179 -22.86 10.50 -11.62
CA ARG A 179 -22.52 9.87 -10.35
C ARG A 179 -22.49 10.87 -9.21
N ILE A 180 -22.42 10.36 -7.99
CA ILE A 180 -22.11 11.12 -6.78
C ILE A 180 -21.02 10.41 -6.00
N PHE A 181 -20.28 11.20 -5.23
CA PHE A 181 -19.27 10.71 -4.29
C PHE A 181 -19.76 10.93 -2.86
N SER A 182 -19.46 9.98 -1.97
CA SER A 182 -19.73 10.12 -0.54
C SER A 182 -18.42 10.16 0.24
N PRO A 183 -18.34 10.96 1.33
CA PRO A 183 -17.24 10.88 2.27
C PRO A 183 -17.03 9.47 2.84
N GLU A 184 -18.11 8.68 2.97
CA GLU A 184 -18.12 7.36 3.61
C GLU A 184 -17.30 6.32 2.84
N ASP A 185 -17.26 6.42 1.51
CA ASP A 185 -16.60 5.46 0.62
C ASP A 185 -15.59 6.11 -0.35
N LEU A 186 -15.24 7.37 -0.12
CA LEU A 186 -14.24 8.11 -0.90
C LEU A 186 -12.92 7.34 -1.05
N ALA A 187 -12.49 6.65 0.00
CA ALA A 187 -11.28 5.82 0.00
C ALA A 187 -11.37 4.62 -0.98
N ASN A 188 -12.57 4.08 -1.22
CA ASN A 188 -12.78 2.93 -2.10
C ASN A 188 -13.13 3.36 -3.55
N THR A 189 -13.34 4.66 -3.76
CA THR A 189 -13.69 5.25 -5.06
C THR A 189 -12.48 5.98 -5.64
N LEU A 190 -12.35 7.29 -5.41
CA LEU A 190 -11.21 8.08 -5.87
C LEU A 190 -9.93 7.71 -5.14
N GLY A 191 -10.00 7.38 -3.84
CA GLY A 191 -8.85 6.96 -3.04
C GLY A 191 -8.21 5.63 -3.48
N ALA A 192 -8.91 4.85 -4.30
CA ALA A 192 -8.37 3.61 -4.88
C ALA A 192 -7.39 3.88 -6.03
N VAL A 193 -7.44 5.07 -6.65
CA VAL A 193 -6.65 5.43 -7.83
C VAL A 193 -5.83 6.70 -7.67
N LEU A 194 -6.13 7.51 -6.66
CA LEU A 194 -5.40 8.71 -6.30
C LEU A 194 -4.99 8.65 -4.83
N PRO A 195 -3.79 9.14 -4.45
CA PRO A 195 -3.34 9.14 -3.06
C PRO A 195 -4.01 10.27 -2.27
N LEU A 196 -5.30 10.09 -1.97
CA LEU A 196 -6.09 11.05 -1.19
C LEU A 196 -5.71 11.00 0.30
N PRO A 197 -5.74 12.14 1.01
CA PRO A 197 -5.55 12.15 2.46
C PRO A 197 -6.71 11.42 3.16
N ALA A 198 -6.45 10.88 4.35
CA ALA A 198 -7.46 10.16 5.15
C ALA A 198 -8.57 11.09 5.67
N ASP A 199 -8.26 12.37 5.85
CA ASP A 199 -9.16 13.44 6.26
C ASP A 199 -8.81 14.74 5.53
N TYR A 200 -9.75 15.68 5.51
CA TYR A 200 -9.55 17.01 4.93
C TYR A 200 -9.45 18.05 6.04
N ASP A 201 -8.36 18.83 6.05
CA ASP A 201 -8.18 20.01 6.91
C ASP A 201 -7.38 21.10 6.16
N ALA A 202 -8.08 22.15 5.73
CA ALA A 202 -7.50 23.31 5.04
C ALA A 202 -6.52 24.11 5.91
N THR A 203 -6.63 24.03 7.25
CA THR A 203 -5.73 24.74 8.16
C THR A 203 -4.30 24.18 8.15
N ARG A 204 -4.12 22.95 7.65
CA ARG A 204 -2.81 22.35 7.38
C ARG A 204 -2.12 22.94 6.14
N LEU A 205 -2.88 23.59 5.26
CA LEU A 205 -2.39 24.16 4.00
C LEU A 205 -2.22 25.69 4.09
N VAL A 206 -3.15 26.36 4.78
CA VAL A 206 -3.18 27.82 4.93
C VAL A 206 -3.55 28.14 6.38
N PRO A 207 -2.80 29.00 7.09
CA PRO A 207 -3.13 29.38 8.46
C PRO A 207 -4.56 29.92 8.60
N ALA A 208 -5.23 29.58 9.71
CA ALA A 208 -6.62 29.96 9.99
C ALA A 208 -6.90 31.46 9.82
N GLU A 209 -6.00 32.32 10.32
CA GLU A 209 -6.10 33.78 10.16
C GLU A 209 -6.14 34.19 8.68
N ARG A 210 -5.31 33.53 7.85
CA ARG A 210 -5.26 33.81 6.42
C ARG A 210 -6.51 33.29 5.71
N LEU A 211 -7.04 32.13 6.10
CA LEU A 211 -8.30 31.59 5.58
C LEU A 211 -9.46 32.58 5.83
N LEU A 212 -9.58 33.11 7.05
CA LEU A 212 -10.58 34.13 7.37
C LEU A 212 -10.34 35.41 6.55
N ALA A 213 -9.09 35.87 6.44
CA ALA A 213 -8.75 37.09 5.71
C ALA A 213 -9.09 37.02 4.21
N ILE A 214 -9.15 35.82 3.62
CA ILE A 214 -9.55 35.60 2.23
C ILE A 214 -10.99 35.08 2.10
N ASN A 215 -11.81 35.24 3.14
CA ASN A 215 -13.20 34.81 3.19
C ASN A 215 -13.41 33.31 2.92
N VAL A 216 -12.58 32.44 3.48
CA VAL A 216 -12.82 30.99 3.54
C VAL A 216 -13.34 30.67 4.95
N PRO A 217 -14.65 30.42 5.12
CA PRO A 217 -15.30 30.25 6.42
C PRO A 217 -14.89 28.95 7.09
N GLU A 218 -14.98 28.90 8.42
CA GLU A 218 -14.60 27.74 9.23
C GLU A 218 -15.34 26.45 8.83
N THR A 219 -16.57 26.58 8.34
CA THR A 219 -17.38 25.46 7.83
C THR A 219 -16.75 24.76 6.64
N ALA A 220 -15.85 25.42 5.90
CA ALA A 220 -15.12 24.86 4.79
C ALA A 220 -13.77 24.25 5.20
N TRP A 221 -13.36 24.36 6.47
CA TRP A 221 -11.99 24.01 6.85
C TRP A 221 -11.77 22.51 7.01
N ARG A 222 -12.77 21.77 7.50
CA ARG A 222 -12.59 20.37 7.90
C ARG A 222 -13.66 19.45 7.34
N GLY A 223 -13.27 18.19 7.15
CA GLY A 223 -14.13 17.12 6.62
C GLY A 223 -14.32 17.22 5.10
N PHE A 224 -14.63 16.09 4.47
CA PHE A 224 -14.93 16.03 3.05
C PHE A 224 -16.32 16.64 2.80
N ASN A 225 -16.34 17.97 2.65
CA ASN A 225 -17.53 18.76 2.36
C ASN A 225 -17.45 19.36 0.95
N ASN A 226 -18.52 20.01 0.49
CA ASN A 226 -18.61 20.59 -0.86
C ASN A 226 -17.65 21.77 -1.16
N SER A 227 -16.84 22.16 -0.18
CA SER A 227 -15.75 23.14 -0.34
C SER A 227 -14.36 22.51 -0.27
N ALA A 228 -14.27 21.19 -0.08
CA ALA A 228 -13.00 20.48 0.01
C ALA A 228 -12.27 20.48 -1.34
N VAL A 229 -10.98 20.78 -1.29
CA VAL A 229 -10.10 20.79 -2.47
C VAL A 229 -8.93 19.84 -2.25
N PHE A 230 -8.77 18.87 -3.14
CA PHE A 230 -7.65 17.96 -3.14
C PHE A 230 -6.45 18.61 -3.82
N PHE A 231 -5.30 18.62 -3.14
CA PHE A 231 -4.01 19.05 -3.67
C PHE A 231 -3.08 17.84 -3.68
N ILE A 232 -3.09 17.09 -4.78
CA ILE A 232 -2.30 15.87 -4.89
C ILE A 232 -0.99 16.21 -5.59
N GLU A 233 0.10 16.07 -4.87
CA GLU A 233 1.43 16.21 -5.43
C GLU A 233 1.82 14.93 -6.16
N ARG A 234 2.24 15.05 -7.42
CA ARG A 234 2.93 13.95 -8.07
C ARG A 234 4.34 13.94 -7.50
N LEU A 235 4.60 12.98 -6.61
CA LEU A 235 5.95 12.78 -6.07
C LEU A 235 6.94 12.56 -7.21
N GLU A 236 8.21 12.93 -7.00
CA GLU A 236 9.25 12.57 -7.94
C GLU A 236 9.16 11.08 -8.22
N ASP A 237 9.07 10.73 -9.50
CA ASP A 237 9.26 9.36 -9.93
C ASP A 237 10.67 9.00 -9.43
N ARG A 238 10.77 8.18 -8.36
CA ARG A 238 12.00 7.42 -8.16
C ARG A 238 12.18 6.69 -9.48
N PRO A 239 13.34 6.84 -10.17
CA PRO A 239 13.46 6.37 -11.53
C PRO A 239 13.07 4.90 -11.55
N THR A 240 11.91 4.63 -12.12
CA THR A 240 11.58 3.30 -12.58
C THR A 240 12.58 2.98 -13.67
N LEU A 241 12.97 1.71 -13.80
CA LEU A 241 13.93 1.27 -14.82
C LEU A 241 13.53 1.70 -16.26
N ASP A 242 12.29 2.13 -16.48
CA ASP A 242 11.77 2.69 -17.73
C ASP A 242 12.25 4.13 -18.05
N GLU A 243 12.61 4.98 -17.09
CA GLU A 243 13.03 6.36 -17.42
C GLU A 243 14.47 6.44 -17.94
N ARG A 244 15.31 5.43 -17.68
CA ARG A 244 16.56 5.23 -18.43
C ARG A 244 16.31 4.88 -19.91
N ALA A 245 15.12 4.40 -20.26
CA ALA A 245 14.76 4.03 -21.63
C ALA A 245 14.15 5.21 -22.42
N ALA A 246 13.59 6.24 -21.77
CA ALA A 246 12.86 7.31 -22.46
C ALA A 246 13.72 8.52 -22.88
N THR A 247 14.90 8.74 -22.28
CA THR A 247 15.84 9.79 -22.70
C THR A 247 16.99 9.29 -23.56
N ALA A 248 17.08 7.98 -23.79
CA ALA A 248 17.93 7.47 -24.86
C ALA A 248 17.23 7.74 -26.19
N GLN A 249 17.92 8.35 -27.17
CA GLN A 249 17.60 8.04 -28.57
C GLN A 249 17.37 6.53 -28.65
N PRO A 250 16.35 6.03 -29.37
CA PRO A 250 16.07 4.61 -29.41
C PRO A 250 17.38 3.93 -29.79
N ALA A 251 18.01 3.30 -28.79
CA ALA A 251 19.14 2.44 -29.05
C ALA A 251 18.55 1.40 -30.00
N SER A 252 19.25 1.15 -31.11
CA SER A 252 18.92 0.04 -31.98
C SER A 252 18.53 -1.14 -31.09
N PRO A 253 17.37 -1.79 -31.30
CA PRO A 253 16.85 -2.78 -30.39
C PRO A 253 17.99 -3.71 -30.03
N VAL A 254 18.34 -3.72 -28.74
CA VAL A 254 19.39 -4.60 -28.23
C VAL A 254 18.97 -6.00 -28.68
N PRO A 255 19.77 -6.69 -29.50
CA PRO A 255 19.47 -8.04 -29.90
C PRO A 255 19.11 -8.85 -28.66
N LEU A 256 18.14 -9.77 -28.74
CA LEU A 256 17.72 -10.58 -27.59
C LEU A 256 18.91 -11.31 -26.92
N SER A 257 20.03 -11.47 -27.64
CA SER A 257 21.29 -12.00 -27.16
C SER A 257 22.03 -11.14 -26.13
N ASP A 258 21.76 -9.84 -26.03
CA ASP A 258 22.52 -8.93 -25.15
C ASP A 258 21.69 -8.40 -23.96
N ARG A 259 20.47 -8.91 -23.76
CA ARG A 259 19.68 -8.66 -22.53
C ARG A 259 20.21 -9.54 -21.39
N PRO A 260 20.36 -9.01 -20.16
CA PRO A 260 20.76 -9.83 -19.02
C PRO A 260 19.66 -10.85 -18.69
N ASP A 261 20.09 -12.08 -18.42
CA ASP A 261 19.24 -13.18 -17.99
C ASP A 261 18.36 -12.82 -16.81
N GLY A 262 17.04 -12.89 -17.01
CA GLY A 262 16.04 -12.58 -15.99
C GLY A 262 15.84 -13.69 -14.96
N ILE A 263 15.08 -13.36 -13.93
CA ILE A 263 14.65 -14.28 -12.86
C ILE A 263 13.14 -14.14 -12.68
N LEU A 264 12.43 -15.27 -12.78
CA LEU A 264 11.00 -15.32 -12.48
C LEU A 264 10.77 -15.87 -11.07
N PHE A 265 10.22 -15.02 -10.22
CA PHE A 265 9.82 -15.32 -8.85
C PHE A 265 8.37 -15.80 -8.83
N VAL A 266 8.11 -17.02 -8.36
CA VAL A 266 6.79 -17.65 -8.33
C VAL A 266 6.39 -17.94 -6.89
N SER A 267 5.31 -17.31 -6.41
CA SER A 267 4.75 -17.53 -5.06
C SER A 267 3.30 -17.98 -5.11
N ALA A 268 2.95 -18.83 -4.16
CA ALA A 268 1.57 -19.07 -3.77
C ALA A 268 1.27 -18.31 -2.48
N ASN A 269 0.02 -17.86 -2.35
CA ASN A 269 -0.71 -17.73 -1.09
C ASN A 269 -2.01 -16.99 -1.34
N GLY A 270 -3.06 -17.32 -0.58
CA GLY A 270 -4.17 -16.39 -0.36
C GLY A 270 -3.79 -15.28 0.63
N ILE A 271 -4.36 -15.32 1.83
CA ILE A 271 -4.31 -14.25 2.86
C ILE A 271 -2.89 -14.01 3.44
N GLY A 272 -1.97 -14.98 3.38
CA GLY A 272 -0.62 -14.88 3.97
C GLY A 272 0.42 -14.21 3.06
N GLN A 273 1.23 -13.29 3.61
CA GLN A 273 2.24 -12.53 2.83
C GLN A 273 3.66 -13.13 2.87
N GLY A 274 3.86 -14.23 3.59
CA GLY A 274 5.20 -14.75 3.92
C GLY A 274 6.06 -15.14 2.70
N HIS A 275 5.51 -15.95 1.80
CA HIS A 275 6.21 -16.41 0.58
C HIS A 275 6.60 -15.24 -0.33
N LEU A 276 5.66 -14.33 -0.60
CA LEU A 276 5.90 -13.16 -1.44
C LEU A 276 6.98 -12.23 -0.87
N THR A 277 6.93 -11.95 0.43
CA THR A 277 7.88 -11.03 1.08
C THR A 277 9.30 -11.58 1.16
N ARG A 278 9.49 -12.90 1.25
CA ARG A 278 10.84 -13.51 1.14
C ARG A 278 11.40 -13.41 -0.26
N GLN A 279 10.59 -13.67 -1.28
CA GLN A 279 11.02 -13.49 -2.67
C GLN A 279 11.37 -12.02 -2.97
N LEU A 280 10.57 -11.07 -2.47
CA LEU A 280 10.90 -9.64 -2.53
C LEU A 280 12.18 -9.28 -1.78
N ALA A 281 12.46 -9.95 -0.66
CA ALA A 281 13.70 -9.77 0.07
C ALA A 281 14.93 -10.12 -0.80
N VAL A 282 14.81 -11.17 -1.63
CA VAL A 282 15.87 -11.58 -2.56
C VAL A 282 15.94 -10.60 -3.71
N ALA A 283 14.81 -10.32 -4.37
CA ALA A 283 14.76 -9.49 -5.57
C ALA A 283 15.29 -8.07 -5.33
N ARG A 284 14.97 -7.44 -4.19
CA ARG A 284 15.48 -6.10 -3.86
C ARG A 284 16.99 -6.02 -3.66
N ARG A 285 17.66 -7.16 -3.52
CA ARG A 285 19.11 -7.28 -3.31
C ARG A 285 19.86 -7.69 -4.58
N LEU A 286 19.15 -7.98 -5.67
CA LEU A 286 19.74 -8.15 -7.00
C LEU A 286 20.19 -6.79 -7.55
N LYS A 287 21.33 -6.80 -8.24
CA LYS A 287 21.99 -5.64 -8.87
C LYS A 287 21.97 -5.71 -10.39
N HIS A 288 22.11 -6.90 -10.95
CA HIS A 288 22.39 -7.10 -12.38
C HIS A 288 21.30 -7.87 -13.13
N ARG A 289 20.67 -8.86 -12.47
CA ARG A 289 19.65 -9.70 -13.11
C ARG A 289 18.25 -9.13 -12.86
N PRO A 290 17.47 -8.84 -13.92
CA PRO A 290 16.11 -8.33 -13.76
C PRO A 290 15.20 -9.39 -13.13
N ALA A 291 14.29 -8.94 -12.26
CA ALA A 291 13.35 -9.81 -11.56
C ALA A 291 11.92 -9.50 -11.99
N ALA A 292 11.12 -10.54 -12.23
CA ALA A 292 9.68 -10.46 -12.45
C ALA A 292 8.97 -11.45 -11.53
N PHE A 293 7.69 -11.21 -11.25
CA PHE A 293 6.92 -12.00 -10.30
C PHE A 293 5.66 -12.58 -10.92
N LEU A 294 5.39 -13.84 -10.65
CA LEU A 294 4.05 -14.44 -10.71
C LEU A 294 3.62 -14.74 -9.28
N THR A 295 2.47 -14.22 -8.85
CA THR A 295 1.98 -14.45 -7.49
C THR A 295 0.50 -14.72 -7.43
N MET A 296 0.10 -15.59 -6.52
CA MET A 296 -1.32 -15.81 -6.19
C MET A 296 -1.77 -14.94 -4.99
N SER A 297 -0.87 -14.12 -4.43
CA SER A 297 -1.14 -13.30 -3.26
C SER A 297 -1.92 -12.04 -3.60
N TYR A 298 -2.99 -11.80 -2.85
CA TYR A 298 -3.75 -10.53 -2.90
C TYR A 298 -2.92 -9.30 -2.53
N SER A 299 -1.73 -9.51 -1.98
CA SER A 299 -0.77 -8.44 -1.68
C SER A 299 0.16 -8.13 -2.85
N ALA A 300 -0.14 -8.58 -4.08
CA ALA A 300 0.63 -8.30 -5.29
C ALA A 300 0.98 -6.82 -5.49
N GLY A 301 0.14 -5.90 -4.98
CA GLY A 301 0.41 -4.46 -4.98
C GLY A 301 1.77 -4.08 -4.38
N ILE A 302 2.24 -4.79 -3.34
CA ILE A 302 3.54 -4.52 -2.71
C ILE A 302 4.72 -4.76 -3.66
N VAL A 303 4.58 -5.68 -4.63
CA VAL A 303 5.62 -5.98 -5.63
C VAL A 303 5.76 -4.79 -6.58
N ARG A 304 4.62 -4.26 -7.03
CA ARG A 304 4.55 -3.09 -7.89
C ARG A 304 5.06 -1.84 -7.16
N ASP A 305 4.70 -1.66 -5.89
CA ASP A 305 5.15 -0.52 -5.07
C ASP A 305 6.69 -0.52 -4.87
N LEU A 306 7.32 -1.69 -4.96
CA LEU A 306 8.77 -1.87 -4.93
C LEU A 306 9.43 -1.83 -6.33
N GLY A 307 8.66 -1.57 -7.38
CA GLY A 307 9.16 -1.35 -8.74
C GLY A 307 9.38 -2.62 -9.57
N PHE A 308 8.84 -3.77 -9.16
CA PHE A 308 8.98 -5.01 -9.91
C PHE A 308 7.75 -5.32 -10.78
N PRO A 309 7.94 -5.85 -12.01
CA PRO A 309 6.87 -6.45 -12.79
C PRO A 309 6.18 -7.57 -12.00
N VAL A 310 4.85 -7.56 -11.98
CA VAL A 310 4.05 -8.56 -11.28
C VAL A 310 2.86 -8.99 -12.09
N HIS A 311 2.67 -10.30 -12.18
CA HIS A 311 1.51 -10.96 -12.75
C HIS A 311 0.75 -11.68 -11.63
N PHE A 312 -0.53 -11.37 -11.48
CA PHE A 312 -1.38 -11.97 -10.46
C PHE A 312 -2.22 -13.10 -11.07
N VAL A 313 -2.15 -14.29 -10.46
CA VAL A 313 -2.92 -15.47 -10.89
C VAL A 313 -3.80 -15.93 -9.74
N PRO A 314 -5.14 -15.87 -9.85
CA PRO A 314 -6.00 -16.37 -8.80
C PRO A 314 -5.89 -17.89 -8.67
N HIS A 315 -5.87 -18.39 -7.44
CA HIS A 315 -5.93 -19.84 -7.16
C HIS A 315 -7.26 -20.43 -7.66
N HIS A 316 -7.25 -21.68 -8.15
CA HIS A 316 -8.46 -22.34 -8.72
C HIS A 316 -9.67 -22.33 -7.78
N GLY A 317 -9.45 -22.44 -6.47
CA GLY A 317 -10.51 -22.35 -5.46
C GLY A 317 -11.29 -21.02 -5.45
N LEU A 318 -10.72 -19.95 -6.01
CA LEU A 318 -11.37 -18.64 -6.14
C LEU A 318 -12.07 -18.46 -7.49
N THR A 319 -11.56 -19.11 -8.54
CA THR A 319 -12.14 -19.04 -9.88
C THR A 319 -13.24 -20.09 -10.10
N GLY A 320 -13.30 -21.12 -9.25
CA GLY A 320 -14.20 -22.27 -9.42
C GLY A 320 -13.76 -23.21 -10.56
N GLU A 321 -12.54 -23.04 -11.06
CA GLU A 321 -12.02 -23.85 -12.16
C GLU A 321 -11.59 -25.24 -11.69
N GLU A 322 -11.67 -26.19 -12.61
CA GLU A 322 -11.19 -27.55 -12.40
C GLU A 322 -9.66 -27.53 -12.21
N PRO A 323 -9.11 -28.22 -11.18
CA PRO A 323 -7.68 -28.15 -10.85
C PRO A 323 -6.72 -28.50 -11.99
N ALA A 324 -6.98 -29.52 -12.81
CA ALA A 324 -6.09 -29.87 -13.91
C ALA A 324 -6.06 -28.77 -14.98
N ALA A 325 -7.23 -28.28 -15.41
CA ALA A 325 -7.33 -27.17 -16.35
C ALA A 325 -6.67 -25.89 -15.84
N TRP A 326 -6.75 -25.62 -14.53
CA TRP A 326 -6.06 -24.49 -13.92
C TRP A 326 -4.54 -24.68 -13.90
N ASN A 327 -4.04 -25.88 -13.62
CA ASN A 327 -2.62 -26.17 -13.66
C ASN A 327 -2.05 -26.06 -15.09
N ASP A 328 -2.78 -26.51 -16.11
CA ASP A 328 -2.37 -26.35 -17.51
C ASP A 328 -2.25 -24.86 -17.89
N ARG A 329 -3.18 -24.02 -17.42
CA ARG A 329 -3.09 -22.55 -17.61
C ARG A 329 -1.93 -21.95 -16.83
N LEU A 330 -1.74 -22.34 -15.57
CA LEU A 330 -0.61 -21.88 -14.77
C LEU A 330 0.72 -22.21 -15.46
N ALA A 331 0.84 -23.41 -16.04
CA ALA A 331 2.04 -23.80 -16.78
C ALA A 331 2.27 -22.90 -18.00
N ALA A 332 1.22 -22.62 -18.77
CA ALA A 332 1.29 -21.73 -19.93
C ALA A 332 1.65 -20.29 -19.53
N GLU A 333 1.08 -19.77 -18.45
CA GLU A 333 1.38 -18.43 -17.95
C GLU A 333 2.83 -18.30 -17.45
N ILE A 334 3.32 -19.30 -16.71
CA ILE A 334 4.73 -19.35 -16.32
C ILE A 334 5.63 -19.34 -17.57
N GLY A 335 5.32 -20.16 -18.58
CA GLY A 335 6.08 -20.22 -19.83
C GLY A 335 6.14 -18.87 -20.55
N LEU A 336 4.99 -18.20 -20.69
CA LEU A 336 4.91 -16.87 -21.31
C LEU A 336 5.74 -15.83 -20.55
N LEU A 337 5.74 -15.87 -19.22
CA LEU A 337 6.54 -14.94 -18.41
C LEU A 337 8.03 -15.25 -18.46
N LEU A 338 8.42 -16.54 -18.50
CA LEU A 338 9.80 -16.94 -18.71
C LEU A 338 10.33 -16.37 -20.03
N GLU A 339 9.56 -16.48 -21.11
CA GLU A 339 9.91 -15.94 -22.42
C GLU A 339 9.92 -14.41 -22.44
N ALA A 340 8.85 -13.77 -21.95
CA ALA A 340 8.69 -12.32 -21.97
C ALA A 340 9.78 -11.58 -21.18
N HIS A 341 10.28 -12.20 -20.11
CA HIS A 341 11.33 -11.62 -19.25
C HIS A 341 12.73 -12.20 -19.50
N HIS A 342 12.92 -13.03 -20.54
CA HIS A 342 14.17 -13.75 -20.81
C HIS A 342 14.71 -14.43 -19.54
N ALA A 343 13.82 -15.02 -18.75
CA ALA A 343 14.19 -15.58 -17.47
C ALA A 343 14.80 -16.96 -17.64
N THR A 344 16.09 -17.09 -17.29
CA THR A 344 16.82 -18.37 -17.28
C THR A 344 16.81 -19.02 -15.90
N THR A 345 16.20 -18.37 -14.91
CA THR A 345 16.05 -18.90 -13.55
C THR A 345 14.62 -18.71 -13.05
N LEU A 346 14.04 -19.77 -12.48
CA LEU A 346 12.76 -19.73 -11.78
C LEU A 346 13.00 -19.98 -10.29
N VAL A 347 12.59 -19.03 -9.45
CA VAL A 347 12.65 -19.14 -7.99
C VAL A 347 11.23 -19.36 -7.46
N TYR A 348 10.98 -20.52 -6.88
CA TYR A 348 9.70 -20.93 -6.34
C TYR A 348 9.73 -20.89 -4.81
N ASP A 349 8.79 -20.21 -4.15
CA ASP A 349 8.67 -20.25 -2.67
C ASP A 349 7.23 -20.60 -2.29
N VAL A 350 6.99 -21.88 -2.04
CA VAL A 350 5.73 -22.48 -1.56
C VAL A 350 6.08 -23.79 -0.86
N ASN A 351 5.31 -24.20 0.16
CA ASN A 351 5.59 -25.47 0.86
C ASN A 351 5.26 -26.72 0.02
N PHE A 352 4.38 -26.60 -0.96
CA PHE A 352 4.04 -27.68 -1.90
C PHE A 352 4.22 -27.15 -3.32
N VAL A 353 4.36 -28.04 -4.30
CA VAL A 353 4.61 -27.66 -5.69
C VAL A 353 3.38 -28.00 -6.51
N PHE A 354 2.84 -27.02 -7.24
CA PHE A 354 1.72 -27.24 -8.16
C PHE A 354 2.16 -28.01 -9.40
N ASP A 355 1.29 -28.88 -9.92
CA ASP A 355 1.54 -29.62 -11.16
C ASP A 355 1.85 -28.68 -12.33
N GLY A 356 1.19 -27.52 -12.40
CA GLY A 356 1.45 -26.51 -13.43
C GLY A 356 2.88 -25.94 -13.39
N VAL A 357 3.49 -25.86 -12.20
CA VAL A 357 4.90 -25.46 -12.06
C VAL A 357 5.81 -26.58 -12.55
N ILE A 358 5.51 -27.84 -12.20
CA ILE A 358 6.27 -29.01 -12.66
C ILE A 358 6.20 -29.13 -14.18
N GLN A 359 5.02 -28.97 -14.77
CA GLN A 359 4.79 -28.96 -16.21
C GLN A 359 5.58 -27.84 -16.89
N ALA A 360 5.54 -26.61 -16.35
CA ALA A 360 6.32 -25.49 -16.90
C ALA A 360 7.82 -25.79 -16.89
N LEU A 361 8.37 -26.30 -15.78
CA LEU A 361 9.78 -26.68 -15.72
C LEU A 361 10.13 -27.78 -16.73
N GLY A 362 9.23 -28.75 -16.94
CA GLY A 362 9.37 -29.79 -17.96
C GLY A 362 9.39 -29.26 -19.39
N HIS A 363 8.60 -28.22 -19.69
CA HIS A 363 8.59 -27.56 -21.00
C HIS A 363 9.80 -26.64 -21.23
N HIS A 364 10.49 -26.22 -20.17
CA HIS A 364 11.61 -25.28 -20.22
C HIS A 364 12.89 -25.85 -19.56
N PRO A 365 13.51 -26.92 -20.11
CA PRO A 365 14.65 -27.61 -19.48
C PRO A 365 15.93 -26.76 -19.35
N GLY A 366 16.01 -25.62 -20.05
CA GLY A 366 17.11 -24.66 -19.91
C GLY A 366 16.97 -23.70 -18.74
N VAL A 367 15.83 -23.70 -18.03
CA VAL A 367 15.60 -22.83 -16.87
C VAL A 367 16.13 -23.50 -15.60
N GLN A 368 17.01 -22.80 -14.89
CA GLN A 368 17.46 -23.22 -13.57
C GLN A 368 16.32 -23.06 -12.56
N ALA A 369 15.85 -24.17 -11.99
CA ALA A 369 14.80 -24.17 -10.98
C ALA A 369 15.40 -24.14 -9.56
N ILE A 370 14.94 -23.20 -8.74
CA ILE A 370 15.33 -23.06 -7.34
C ILE A 370 14.08 -23.09 -6.47
N TRP A 371 14.07 -23.95 -5.45
CA TRP A 371 12.99 -24.00 -4.47
C TRP A 371 13.43 -23.39 -3.15
N ILE A 372 12.79 -22.30 -2.73
CA ILE A 372 12.87 -21.80 -1.35
C ILE A 372 11.89 -22.64 -0.51
N ARG A 373 12.44 -23.60 0.23
CA ARG A 373 11.69 -24.55 1.06
C ARG A 373 12.01 -24.32 2.52
N ARG A 374 11.08 -23.73 3.28
CA ARG A 374 11.25 -23.54 4.73
C ARG A 374 11.18 -24.86 5.49
N GLY A 375 11.90 -24.97 6.61
CA GLY A 375 11.76 -26.07 7.56
C GLY A 375 10.47 -26.01 8.39
N MET A 376 10.41 -26.80 9.47
CA MET A 376 9.30 -26.83 10.44
C MET A 376 7.96 -27.30 9.88
N TRP A 377 7.98 -28.26 8.94
CA TRP A 377 6.74 -28.80 8.37
C TRP A 377 6.01 -29.74 9.34
N PRO A 378 4.67 -29.79 9.31
CA PRO A 378 3.92 -30.84 9.97
C PRO A 378 4.10 -32.18 9.23
N ALA A 379 3.90 -33.30 9.94
CA ALA A 379 4.16 -34.64 9.41
C ALA A 379 3.37 -34.97 8.13
N HIS A 380 2.13 -34.50 7.99
CA HIS A 380 1.31 -34.81 6.80
C HIS A 380 1.77 -34.09 5.51
N HIS A 381 2.72 -33.15 5.59
CA HIS A 381 3.38 -32.56 4.42
C HIS A 381 4.59 -33.38 3.93
N GLU A 382 4.88 -34.55 4.52
CA GLU A 382 5.99 -35.43 4.12
C GLU A 382 5.94 -35.79 2.63
N SER A 383 4.74 -36.01 2.08
CA SER A 383 4.55 -36.36 0.67
C SER A 383 5.08 -35.28 -0.30
N TYR A 384 5.17 -34.02 0.13
CA TYR A 384 5.65 -32.91 -0.70
C TYR A 384 7.17 -32.88 -0.85
N ILE A 385 7.93 -33.59 0.01
CA ILE A 385 9.39 -33.68 -0.09
C ILE A 385 9.82 -34.24 -1.46
N GLY A 386 9.06 -35.19 -2.01
CA GLY A 386 9.33 -35.79 -3.31
C GLY A 386 9.38 -34.80 -4.48
N ALA A 387 8.68 -33.66 -4.37
CA ALA A 387 8.68 -32.62 -5.39
C ALA A 387 10.07 -31.97 -5.57
N GLY A 388 10.96 -32.12 -4.59
CA GLY A 388 12.36 -31.70 -4.68
C GLY A 388 13.11 -32.32 -5.87
N ALA A 389 12.64 -33.44 -6.43
CA ALA A 389 13.20 -34.05 -7.64
C ALA A 389 13.16 -33.12 -8.87
N HIS A 390 12.26 -32.12 -8.88
CA HIS A 390 12.14 -31.13 -9.96
C HIS A 390 13.00 -29.88 -9.74
N PHE A 391 13.66 -29.75 -8.58
CA PHE A 391 14.45 -28.59 -8.22
C PHE A 391 15.89 -29.01 -7.92
N PRO A 392 16.84 -28.78 -8.84
CA PRO A 392 18.24 -29.13 -8.62
C PRO A 392 18.88 -28.34 -7.46
N ILE A 393 18.29 -27.20 -7.09
CA ILE A 393 18.73 -26.38 -5.97
C ILE A 393 17.55 -26.14 -5.04
N ILE A 394 17.71 -26.52 -3.78
CA ILE A 394 16.75 -26.23 -2.71
C ILE A 394 17.46 -25.34 -1.70
N ILE A 395 16.91 -24.15 -1.47
CA ILE A 395 17.36 -23.20 -0.47
C ILE A 395 16.45 -23.35 0.75
N GLU A 396 17.02 -23.65 1.91
CA GLU A 396 16.28 -23.71 3.17
C GLU A 396 16.63 -22.47 4.00
N PRO A 397 15.72 -21.48 4.13
CA PRO A 397 15.90 -20.40 5.09
C PRO A 397 15.92 -20.98 6.50
N ASP A 398 17.01 -20.71 7.21
CA ASP A 398 17.22 -21.18 8.58
C ASP A 398 16.17 -20.60 9.53
N ASP A 399 16.00 -21.27 10.64
CA ASP A 399 15.07 -20.92 11.71
C ASP A 399 15.85 -20.78 13.02
N TYR A 400 15.66 -19.72 13.80
CA TYR A 400 16.31 -19.63 15.11
C TYR A 400 15.95 -20.83 16.00
N ALA A 401 14.73 -21.37 15.84
CA ALA A 401 14.30 -22.58 16.53
C ALA A 401 14.66 -23.87 15.77
N GLY A 402 15.55 -23.84 14.77
CA GLY A 402 15.82 -24.94 13.82
C GLY A 402 16.20 -26.28 14.47
N GLU A 403 16.76 -26.25 15.68
CA GLU A 403 17.04 -27.43 16.52
C GLU A 403 15.76 -28.17 16.98
N CYS A 404 14.63 -27.48 17.01
CA CYS A 404 13.32 -28.03 17.34
C CYS A 404 12.56 -28.56 16.12
N ASP A 405 13.15 -28.49 14.91
CA ASP A 405 12.53 -29.07 13.72
C ASP A 405 12.61 -30.60 13.81
N GLY A 406 11.52 -31.21 14.27
CA GLY A 406 11.31 -32.66 14.21
C GLY A 406 10.38 -33.08 13.07
N GLY A 407 10.18 -32.22 12.06
CA GLY A 407 9.31 -32.46 10.92
C GLY A 407 10.00 -33.23 9.78
N PRO A 408 9.29 -33.50 8.68
CA PRO A 408 9.84 -34.22 7.53
C PRO A 408 10.98 -33.44 6.83
N THR A 409 11.00 -32.11 6.95
CA THR A 409 12.07 -31.26 6.41
C THR A 409 13.42 -31.52 7.08
N ALA A 410 13.42 -31.83 8.38
CA ALA A 410 14.65 -32.12 9.12
C ALA A 410 15.38 -33.36 8.58
N ALA A 411 14.64 -34.39 8.17
CA ALA A 411 15.19 -35.61 7.60
C ALA A 411 15.80 -35.41 6.19
N ASP A 412 15.38 -34.36 5.48
CA ASP A 412 15.81 -34.05 4.11
C ASP A 412 16.76 -32.84 4.03
N ARG A 413 17.15 -32.25 5.18
CA ARG A 413 17.98 -31.03 5.23
C ARG A 413 19.35 -31.18 4.56
N ALA A 414 19.92 -32.39 4.54
CA ALA A 414 21.20 -32.65 3.87
C ALA A 414 21.17 -32.41 2.34
N LYS A 415 19.99 -32.32 1.73
CA LYS A 415 19.81 -32.02 0.29
C LYS A 415 19.54 -30.54 0.02
N THR A 416 19.52 -29.71 1.06
CA THR A 416 19.27 -28.27 0.92
C THR A 416 20.53 -27.47 1.20
N ARG A 417 20.55 -26.26 0.68
CA ARG A 417 21.52 -25.24 1.05
C ARG A 417 20.88 -24.37 2.11
N LEU A 418 21.35 -24.53 3.34
CA LEU A 418 20.93 -23.71 4.46
C LEU A 418 21.45 -22.29 4.26
N VAL A 419 20.58 -21.30 4.43
CA VAL A 419 20.95 -19.87 4.43
C VAL A 419 20.39 -19.22 5.69
N PRO A 420 20.98 -18.11 6.19
CA PRO A 420 20.43 -17.41 7.34
C PRO A 420 18.95 -17.04 7.18
N PRO A 421 18.25 -16.64 8.26
CA PRO A 421 16.86 -16.24 8.14
C PRO A 421 16.62 -15.16 7.07
N MET A 422 15.52 -15.28 6.34
CA MET A 422 15.18 -14.36 5.25
C MET A 422 14.14 -13.34 5.67
N LEU A 423 14.53 -12.06 5.77
CA LEU A 423 13.62 -10.95 6.05
C LEU A 423 13.63 -9.89 4.94
N LEU A 424 12.48 -9.31 4.65
CA LEU A 424 12.37 -8.21 3.70
C LEU A 424 13.13 -6.97 4.16
N ILE A 425 12.96 -6.60 5.44
CA ILE A 425 13.61 -5.45 6.08
C ILE A 425 14.62 -5.98 7.09
N ASP A 426 15.87 -5.50 7.00
CA ASP A 426 16.89 -5.81 7.98
C ASP A 426 16.60 -5.09 9.32
N PRO A 427 16.97 -5.67 10.48
CA PRO A 427 16.77 -5.03 11.78
C PRO A 427 17.37 -3.61 11.90
N SER A 428 18.43 -3.34 11.13
CA SER A 428 19.10 -2.04 11.02
C SER A 428 18.32 -1.00 10.21
N GLU A 429 17.45 -1.41 9.29
CA GLU A 429 16.65 -0.51 8.44
C GLU A 429 15.38 0.03 9.12
N ARG A 430 15.04 -0.48 10.31
CA ARG A 430 13.83 -0.04 11.02
C ARG A 430 14.00 1.40 11.50
N LEU A 431 12.95 2.20 11.35
CA LEU A 431 12.93 3.58 11.85
C LEU A 431 13.16 3.63 13.36
N ALA A 432 13.86 4.65 13.83
CA ALA A 432 13.96 4.96 15.25
C ALA A 432 12.55 5.16 15.85
N ARG A 433 12.40 4.88 17.14
CA ARG A 433 11.09 4.90 17.84
C ARG A 433 10.29 6.17 17.56
N ASP A 434 10.89 7.33 17.77
CA ASP A 434 10.18 8.61 17.66
C ASP A 434 9.69 8.87 16.23
N ALA A 435 10.54 8.59 15.23
CA ALA A 435 10.20 8.68 13.81
C ALA A 435 9.14 7.65 13.41
N ALA A 436 9.20 6.44 13.96
CA ALA A 436 8.21 5.40 13.71
C ALA A 436 6.84 5.81 14.28
N ARG A 437 6.79 6.33 15.51
CA ARG A 437 5.58 6.84 16.15
C ARG A 437 5.01 8.05 15.41
N GLN A 438 5.86 8.99 15.00
CA GLN A 438 5.44 10.14 14.20
C GLN A 438 4.84 9.71 12.86
N THR A 439 5.47 8.76 12.16
CA THR A 439 4.97 8.21 10.90
C THR A 439 3.57 7.58 11.06
N LEU A 440 3.29 7.02 12.23
CA LEU A 440 2.04 6.34 12.55
C LEU A 440 1.01 7.23 13.27
N GLY A 441 1.34 8.48 13.60
CA GLY A 441 0.46 9.35 14.40
C GLY A 441 0.24 8.85 15.84
N LEU A 442 1.16 8.05 16.39
CA LEU A 442 1.04 7.48 17.73
C LEU A 442 1.63 8.43 18.80
N PRO A 443 1.07 8.45 20.04
CA PRO A 443 1.62 9.27 21.12
C PRO A 443 3.03 8.82 21.52
N GLN A 444 3.90 9.79 21.80
CA GLN A 444 5.31 9.52 22.12
C GLN A 444 5.52 8.92 23.52
N THR A 445 4.63 9.22 24.48
CA THR A 445 4.77 8.79 25.89
C THR A 445 3.88 7.59 26.26
N ALA A 446 3.00 7.15 25.36
CA ALA A 446 2.08 6.05 25.65
C ALA A 446 2.76 4.69 25.50
N THR A 447 2.25 3.70 26.22
CA THR A 447 2.56 2.29 25.98
C THR A 447 1.71 1.79 24.82
N VAL A 448 2.35 1.31 23.76
CA VAL A 448 1.70 0.83 22.54
C VAL A 448 1.93 -0.67 22.40
N ILE A 449 0.86 -1.45 22.28
CA ILE A 449 0.89 -2.90 22.10
C ILE A 449 0.41 -3.24 20.69
N LEU A 450 1.24 -3.93 19.91
CA LEU A 450 0.79 -4.53 18.66
C LEU A 450 -0.03 -5.80 18.96
N LEU A 451 -1.22 -5.92 18.37
CA LEU A 451 -2.03 -7.13 18.39
C LEU A 451 -2.26 -7.58 16.93
N ASP A 452 -1.63 -8.68 16.52
CA ASP A 452 -1.82 -9.26 15.18
C ASP A 452 -2.02 -10.78 15.26
N LEU A 453 -3.24 -11.16 15.61
CA LEU A 453 -3.72 -12.54 15.49
C LEU A 453 -4.81 -12.68 14.41
N SER A 454 -5.37 -11.55 13.93
CA SER A 454 -6.54 -11.47 13.04
C SER A 454 -6.33 -12.06 11.64
N ARG A 455 -5.07 -12.32 11.26
CA ARG A 455 -4.68 -12.90 9.96
C ARG A 455 -4.66 -14.43 9.95
N SER A 456 -5.50 -15.06 10.77
CA SER A 456 -5.69 -16.52 10.85
C SER A 456 -7.12 -16.89 10.47
N ALA A 457 -7.27 -18.02 9.76
CA ALA A 457 -8.57 -18.63 9.52
C ALA A 457 -9.07 -19.45 10.73
N ASN A 458 -8.25 -19.61 11.78
CA ASN A 458 -8.58 -20.35 12.99
C ASN A 458 -9.59 -19.57 13.85
N PRO A 459 -10.83 -20.06 14.01
CA PRO A 459 -11.87 -19.36 14.78
C PRO A 459 -11.50 -19.17 16.25
N ASP A 460 -10.69 -20.06 16.82
CA ASP A 460 -10.33 -20.01 18.23
C ASP A 460 -9.28 -18.93 18.49
N LEU A 461 -8.33 -18.76 17.56
CA LEU A 461 -7.44 -17.59 17.56
C LEU A 461 -8.21 -16.28 17.37
N MET A 462 -9.28 -16.25 16.57
CA MET A 462 -10.12 -15.06 16.43
C MET A 462 -10.87 -14.72 17.73
N ARG A 463 -11.32 -15.73 18.47
CA ARG A 463 -11.92 -15.53 19.81
C ARG A 463 -10.87 -15.02 20.81
N LEU A 464 -9.68 -15.61 20.82
CA LEU A 464 -8.55 -15.13 21.63
C LEU A 464 -8.19 -13.68 21.30
N HIS A 465 -8.11 -13.34 20.01
CA HIS A 465 -7.85 -11.99 19.52
C HIS A 465 -8.86 -10.98 20.06
N THR A 466 -10.16 -11.30 19.96
CA THR A 466 -11.24 -10.41 20.43
C THR A 466 -11.15 -10.19 21.95
N ARG A 467 -10.92 -11.27 22.71
CA ARG A 467 -10.73 -11.19 24.17
C ARG A 467 -9.53 -10.31 24.54
N LEU A 468 -8.37 -10.55 23.91
CA LEU A 468 -7.16 -9.76 24.14
C LEU A 468 -7.36 -8.28 23.80
N LEU A 469 -8.06 -7.97 22.71
CA LEU A 469 -8.38 -6.60 22.33
C LEU A 469 -9.21 -5.92 23.43
N ASP A 470 -10.22 -6.59 23.97
CA ASP A 470 -11.06 -6.07 25.05
C ASP A 470 -10.26 -5.88 26.36
N ASP A 471 -9.44 -6.87 26.75
CA ASP A 471 -8.60 -6.80 27.95
C ASP A 471 -7.55 -5.68 27.88
N LEU A 472 -6.97 -5.46 26.71
CA LEU A 472 -6.01 -4.37 26.49
C LEU A 472 -6.71 -3.01 26.48
N LEU A 473 -7.86 -2.88 25.82
CA LEU A 473 -8.59 -1.61 25.74
C LEU A 473 -9.23 -1.21 27.07
N ALA A 474 -9.52 -2.18 27.95
CA ALA A 474 -9.94 -1.92 29.33
C ALA A 474 -8.87 -1.18 30.16
N ARG A 475 -7.60 -1.21 29.74
CA ARG A 475 -6.49 -0.49 30.37
C ARG A 475 -6.32 0.89 29.73
N ALA A 476 -6.68 1.93 30.48
CA ALA A 476 -6.75 3.30 29.95
C ALA A 476 -5.38 3.90 29.55
N ASP A 477 -4.29 3.34 30.08
CA ASP A 477 -2.90 3.73 29.84
C ASP A 477 -2.28 3.10 28.58
N LEU A 478 -3.00 2.18 27.92
CA LEU A 478 -2.51 1.46 26.75
C LEU A 478 -3.16 1.94 25.45
N HIS A 479 -2.35 1.93 24.40
CA HIS A 479 -2.75 2.01 23.01
C HIS A 479 -2.60 0.62 22.36
N VAL A 480 -3.58 0.19 21.59
CA VAL A 480 -3.55 -1.07 20.84
C VAL A 480 -3.43 -0.75 19.35
N LEU A 481 -2.48 -1.38 18.68
CA LEU A 481 -2.26 -1.27 17.24
C LEU A 481 -2.59 -2.62 16.58
N GLU A 482 -3.58 -2.68 15.70
CA GLU A 482 -3.86 -3.86 14.87
C GLU A 482 -3.27 -3.70 13.47
N LEU A 483 -2.70 -4.77 12.90
CA LEU A 483 -2.33 -4.81 11.47
C LEU A 483 -3.55 -5.23 10.63
N GLN A 484 -4.08 -4.32 9.82
CA GLN A 484 -5.22 -4.63 8.97
C GLN A 484 -4.81 -5.53 7.80
N SER A 485 -5.66 -6.51 7.47
CA SER A 485 -5.55 -7.27 6.23
C SER A 485 -6.29 -6.51 5.11
N PRO A 486 -5.79 -6.51 3.87
CA PRO A 486 -6.52 -5.98 2.72
C PRO A 486 -7.91 -6.61 2.51
N LEU A 487 -8.15 -7.79 3.10
CA LEU A 487 -9.34 -8.62 2.88
C LEU A 487 -10.37 -8.52 4.00
N THR A 488 -10.03 -7.98 5.17
CA THR A 488 -10.97 -7.85 6.28
C THR A 488 -11.77 -6.54 6.15
N GLY A 489 -13.10 -6.64 6.19
CA GLY A 489 -13.99 -5.48 6.10
C GLY A 489 -13.64 -4.40 7.15
N LYS A 490 -13.81 -3.13 6.77
CA LYS A 490 -13.49 -1.95 7.60
C LYS A 490 -14.49 -1.81 8.76
N THR A 491 -14.34 -2.61 9.80
CA THR A 491 -14.99 -2.35 11.09
C THR A 491 -14.36 -1.10 11.73
N ALA A 492 -15.15 -0.26 12.38
CA ALA A 492 -14.62 0.92 13.08
C ALA A 492 -13.73 0.47 14.27
N PRO A 493 -12.66 1.21 14.61
CA PRO A 493 -11.89 0.94 15.81
C PRO A 493 -12.77 1.04 17.07
N ARG A 494 -12.66 0.04 17.95
CA ARG A 494 -13.19 0.12 19.32
C ARG A 494 -12.36 1.16 20.09
N HIS A 495 -12.93 2.25 20.59
CA HIS A 495 -12.18 3.38 21.20
C HIS A 495 -11.20 4.09 20.24
N PRO A 496 -11.68 5.00 19.37
CA PRO A 496 -10.90 5.65 18.31
C PRO A 496 -9.60 6.36 18.76
N GLU A 497 -9.52 6.81 20.01
CA GLU A 497 -8.34 7.49 20.57
C GLU A 497 -7.17 6.52 20.89
N ARG A 498 -7.49 5.26 21.24
CA ARG A 498 -6.51 4.28 21.78
C ARG A 498 -6.40 3.01 20.96
N HIS A 499 -7.30 2.80 20.00
CA HIS A 499 -7.25 1.67 19.08
C HIS A 499 -6.91 2.16 17.69
N HIS A 500 -5.70 1.84 17.28
CA HIS A 500 -5.07 2.22 16.04
C HIS A 500 -5.08 1.04 15.07
N ARG A 501 -5.28 1.31 13.79
CA ARG A 501 -5.26 0.27 12.75
C ARG A 501 -4.29 0.67 11.66
N LEU A 502 -3.37 -0.24 11.35
CA LEU A 502 -2.29 0.00 10.40
C LEU A 502 -2.50 -0.81 9.12
N MET A 503 -2.76 -0.11 8.02
CA MET A 503 -2.62 -0.65 6.66
C MET A 503 -1.27 -0.20 6.08
N ARG A 504 -0.17 -0.78 6.57
CA ARG A 504 1.17 -0.52 6.04
C ARG A 504 1.95 -1.81 5.88
N HIS A 505 2.60 -1.94 4.72
CA HIS A 505 3.50 -3.03 4.43
C HIS A 505 4.83 -2.49 3.89
N PRO A 506 5.99 -2.98 4.40
CA PRO A 506 6.15 -3.89 5.53
C PRO A 506 6.01 -3.19 6.89
N ALA A 507 5.20 -3.75 7.80
CA ALA A 507 5.00 -3.20 9.15
C ALA A 507 6.28 -3.24 10.00
N TYR A 508 7.17 -4.22 9.77
CA TYR A 508 8.41 -4.38 10.53
C TYR A 508 9.33 -3.15 10.46
N ALA A 509 9.30 -2.38 9.37
CA ALA A 509 10.07 -1.14 9.21
C ALA A 509 9.74 -0.05 10.24
N VAL A 510 8.56 -0.11 10.87
CA VAL A 510 8.12 0.80 11.95
C VAL A 510 7.94 0.09 13.28
N SER A 511 8.46 -1.13 13.43
CA SER A 511 8.20 -1.94 14.62
C SER A 511 8.72 -1.37 15.93
N ARG A 512 9.65 -0.42 15.89
CA ARG A 512 10.07 0.34 17.08
C ARG A 512 8.99 1.29 17.63
N ALA A 513 7.85 1.44 16.95
CA ALA A 513 6.74 2.25 17.41
C ALA A 513 5.95 1.61 18.56
N TRP A 514 5.89 0.28 18.63
CA TRP A 514 5.24 -0.46 19.71
C TRP A 514 6.25 -0.98 20.73
N ASP A 515 5.81 -1.08 21.97
CA ASP A 515 6.60 -1.47 23.14
C ASP A 515 6.60 -2.99 23.34
N ALA A 516 5.51 -3.65 22.94
CA ALA A 516 5.41 -5.10 22.93
C ALA A 516 4.45 -5.56 21.83
N ALA A 517 4.48 -6.85 21.50
CA ALA A 517 3.65 -7.46 20.48
C ALA A 517 2.97 -8.75 21.00
N ILE A 518 1.72 -8.96 20.58
CA ILE A 518 0.99 -10.22 20.76
C ILE A 518 0.64 -10.73 19.36
N VAL A 519 1.38 -11.74 18.92
CA VAL A 519 1.40 -12.18 17.52
C VAL A 519 1.52 -13.69 17.41
N ARG A 520 1.24 -14.21 16.22
CA ARG A 520 1.51 -15.62 15.90
C ARG A 520 3.01 -15.88 15.73
N ALA A 521 3.41 -17.14 15.83
CA ALA A 521 4.79 -17.58 15.64
C ALA A 521 5.04 -18.17 14.23
N GLY A 522 4.42 -17.57 13.20
CA GLY A 522 4.74 -17.89 11.81
C GLY A 522 6.15 -17.43 11.43
N TYR A 523 6.79 -18.07 10.44
CA TYR A 523 8.22 -17.88 10.14
C TYR A 523 8.67 -16.41 10.09
N ASN A 524 8.11 -15.56 9.21
CA ASN A 524 8.57 -14.17 9.10
C ASN A 524 8.34 -13.41 10.41
N THR A 525 7.14 -13.49 10.97
CA THR A 525 6.78 -12.80 12.23
C THR A 525 7.68 -13.20 13.38
N PHE A 526 7.97 -14.49 13.53
CA PHE A 526 8.87 -14.99 14.56
C PHE A 526 10.27 -14.37 14.41
N HIS A 527 10.86 -14.45 13.22
CA HIS A 527 12.20 -13.90 12.97
C HIS A 527 12.25 -12.37 13.07
N GLU A 528 11.22 -11.65 12.63
CA GLU A 528 11.09 -10.20 12.80
C GLU A 528 11.06 -9.81 14.29
N ASN A 529 10.33 -10.55 15.11
CA ASN A 529 10.22 -10.23 16.54
C ASN A 529 11.52 -10.54 17.30
N ILE A 530 12.13 -11.70 17.04
CA ILE A 530 13.40 -12.08 17.67
C ILE A 530 14.54 -11.18 17.18
N ALA A 531 14.77 -11.06 15.87
CA ALA A 531 15.83 -10.21 15.32
C ALA A 531 15.61 -8.71 15.62
N GLY A 532 14.36 -8.31 15.81
CA GLY A 532 13.98 -6.95 16.14
C GLY A 532 14.11 -6.60 17.62
N GLY A 533 14.37 -7.58 18.50
CA GLY A 533 14.36 -7.37 19.95
C GLY A 533 13.00 -6.87 20.46
N ILE A 534 11.91 -7.33 19.84
CA ILE A 534 10.55 -6.91 20.22
C ILE A 534 10.10 -7.77 21.40
N PRO A 535 9.71 -7.18 22.55
CA PRO A 535 9.08 -7.94 23.62
C PRO A 535 7.77 -8.57 23.14
N THR A 536 7.70 -9.89 23.14
CA THR A 536 6.61 -10.60 22.45
C THR A 536 5.95 -11.66 23.31
N LEU A 537 4.62 -11.72 23.24
CA LEU A 537 3.81 -12.87 23.63
C LEU A 537 3.37 -13.59 22.36
N PHE A 538 3.90 -14.77 22.12
CA PHE A 538 3.48 -15.60 21.00
C PHE A 538 2.20 -16.36 21.32
N ALA A 539 1.21 -16.25 20.44
CA ALA A 539 0.03 -17.10 20.38
C ALA A 539 0.06 -17.92 19.09
N PRO A 540 0.67 -19.12 19.09
CA PRO A 540 0.91 -19.90 17.88
C PRO A 540 -0.40 -20.40 17.26
N ASP A 541 -0.44 -20.43 15.92
CA ASP A 541 -1.50 -21.08 15.18
C ASP A 541 -1.18 -22.57 15.01
N GLU A 542 -1.87 -23.41 15.77
CA GLU A 542 -1.70 -24.87 15.80
C GLU A 542 -2.69 -25.59 14.85
N SER A 543 -3.26 -24.87 13.88
CA SER A 543 -4.09 -25.48 12.84
C SER A 543 -3.27 -26.47 11.98
N PRO A 544 -3.87 -27.56 11.47
CA PRO A 544 -3.14 -28.63 10.77
C PRO A 544 -2.21 -28.12 9.64
N ASP A 545 -2.72 -27.27 8.75
CA ASP A 545 -1.96 -26.83 7.57
C ASP A 545 -0.86 -25.78 7.86
N MET A 546 -0.70 -25.37 9.12
CA MET A 546 0.32 -24.42 9.52
C MET A 546 1.68 -25.10 9.74
N ASP A 547 2.74 -24.31 9.62
CA ASP A 547 4.05 -24.75 10.10
C ASP A 547 4.03 -24.93 11.63
N ARG A 548 5.06 -25.57 12.18
CA ARG A 548 5.16 -25.92 13.62
C ARG A 548 5.42 -24.68 14.51
N GLN A 549 4.48 -23.73 14.52
CA GLN A 549 4.59 -22.44 15.23
C GLN A 549 4.74 -22.61 16.74
N VAL A 550 4.10 -23.63 17.32
CA VAL A 550 4.21 -23.91 18.76
C VAL A 550 5.64 -24.26 19.17
N ASP A 551 6.40 -24.93 18.30
CA ASP A 551 7.78 -25.30 18.61
C ASP A 551 8.71 -24.07 18.59
N ARG A 552 8.49 -23.14 17.66
CA ARG A 552 9.15 -21.81 17.69
C ARG A 552 8.84 -21.04 18.96
N ALA A 553 7.56 -20.97 19.35
CA ALA A 553 7.13 -20.23 20.52
C ALA A 553 7.69 -20.82 21.81
N ARG A 554 7.69 -22.17 21.95
CA ARG A 554 8.31 -22.88 23.07
C ARG A 554 9.83 -22.66 23.12
N TRP A 555 10.50 -22.71 21.97
CA TRP A 555 11.93 -22.44 21.89
C TRP A 555 12.26 -21.05 22.41
N ALA A 556 11.52 -20.02 21.97
CA ALA A 556 11.73 -18.65 22.41
C ALA A 556 11.41 -18.46 23.90
N GLU A 557 10.35 -19.07 24.41
CA GLU A 557 10.02 -19.04 25.84
C GLU A 557 11.10 -19.71 26.70
N SER A 558 11.58 -20.88 26.29
CA SER A 558 12.61 -21.65 27.02
C SER A 558 13.93 -20.89 27.20
N ARG A 559 14.21 -19.95 26.28
CA ARG A 559 15.39 -19.09 26.28
C ARG A 559 15.16 -17.73 26.94
N GLY A 560 13.91 -17.41 27.31
CA GLY A 560 13.56 -16.09 27.81
C GLY A 560 13.61 -15.00 26.73
N ALA A 561 13.41 -15.37 25.47
CA ALA A 561 13.36 -14.46 24.32
C ALA A 561 11.93 -13.98 24.01
N ALA A 562 10.92 -14.76 24.41
CA ALA A 562 9.52 -14.37 24.33
C ALA A 562 8.71 -15.00 25.47
N LEU A 563 7.45 -14.61 25.60
CA LEU A 563 6.43 -15.32 26.37
C LEU A 563 5.57 -16.16 25.42
N LEU A 564 4.92 -17.20 25.94
CA LEU A 564 3.98 -18.02 25.18
C LEU A 564 2.58 -17.96 25.81
N HIS A 565 1.54 -18.05 25.00
CA HIS A 565 0.20 -18.45 25.42
C HIS A 565 -0.49 -19.18 24.26
N ARG A 566 -0.87 -20.44 24.47
CA ARG A 566 -1.59 -21.25 23.49
C ARG A 566 -3.08 -21.07 23.66
N VAL A 567 -3.83 -21.27 22.58
CA VAL A 567 -5.30 -21.27 22.61
C VAL A 567 -5.86 -22.30 23.61
N ALA A 568 -5.15 -23.41 23.80
CA ALA A 568 -5.53 -24.48 24.72
C ALA A 568 -5.24 -24.14 26.21
N ASP A 569 -4.44 -23.11 26.48
CA ASP A 569 -4.13 -22.72 27.86
C ASP A 569 -5.30 -21.94 28.47
N ASP A 570 -5.39 -21.96 29.80
CA ASP A 570 -6.51 -21.34 30.52
C ASP A 570 -6.38 -19.81 30.65
N GLU A 571 -7.43 -19.20 31.21
CA GLU A 571 -7.50 -17.76 31.42
C GLU A 571 -6.49 -17.25 32.48
N ALA A 572 -6.18 -18.07 33.48
CA ALA A 572 -5.19 -17.71 34.50
C ALA A 572 -3.80 -17.58 33.87
N HIS A 573 -3.46 -18.49 32.95
CA HIS A 573 -2.23 -18.42 32.18
C HIS A 573 -2.18 -17.17 31.29
N LEU A 574 -3.27 -16.85 30.57
CA LEU A 574 -3.32 -15.64 29.73
C LEU A 574 -3.11 -14.38 30.56
N SER A 575 -3.82 -14.25 31.68
CA SER A 575 -3.72 -13.08 32.57
C SER A 575 -2.32 -12.93 33.14
N ALA A 576 -1.69 -14.04 33.56
CA ALA A 576 -0.31 -14.03 34.03
C ALA A 576 0.69 -13.64 32.93
N ALA A 577 0.55 -14.20 31.73
CA ALA A 577 1.42 -13.90 30.59
C ALA A 577 1.29 -12.43 30.15
N LEU A 578 0.07 -11.91 30.05
CA LEU A 578 -0.19 -10.51 29.71
C LEU A 578 0.33 -9.57 30.82
N GLY A 579 0.13 -9.92 32.08
CA GLY A 579 0.66 -9.18 33.22
C GLY A 579 2.19 -9.10 33.20
N ARG A 580 2.87 -10.19 32.82
CA ARG A 580 4.33 -10.21 32.62
C ARG A 580 4.76 -9.37 31.43
N LEU A 581 4.09 -9.48 30.28
CA LEU A 581 4.43 -8.76 29.05
C LEU A 581 4.44 -7.23 29.25
N LEU A 582 3.55 -6.72 30.10
CA LEU A 582 3.40 -5.28 30.34
C LEU A 582 4.40 -4.70 31.36
N ARG A 583 5.25 -5.53 31.98
CA ARG A 583 6.26 -5.05 32.92
C ARG A 583 7.54 -4.63 32.21
N ALA A 584 8.04 -3.43 32.52
CA ALA A 584 9.24 -2.87 31.90
C ALA A 584 10.51 -3.72 32.12
N ASP A 585 10.67 -4.34 33.29
CA ASP A 585 11.81 -5.22 33.58
C ASP A 585 11.77 -6.50 32.74
N VAL A 586 10.58 -7.08 32.55
CA VAL A 586 10.38 -8.24 31.68
C VAL A 586 10.65 -7.85 30.22
N GLN A 587 10.10 -6.74 29.74
CA GLN A 587 10.33 -6.27 28.38
C GLN A 587 11.82 -6.04 28.09
N ALA A 588 12.55 -5.39 28.99
CA ALA A 588 13.98 -5.17 28.86
C ALA A 588 14.77 -6.50 28.80
N ASN A 589 14.41 -7.48 29.64
CA ASN A 589 15.03 -8.80 29.63
C ASN A 589 14.77 -9.54 28.31
N LEU A 590 13.51 -9.57 27.84
CA LEU A 590 13.16 -10.19 26.55
C LEU A 590 13.95 -9.57 25.39
N ALA A 591 13.97 -8.23 25.33
CA ALA A 591 14.70 -7.50 24.28
C ALA A 591 16.21 -7.77 24.33
N THR A 592 16.81 -7.83 25.53
CA THR A 592 18.24 -8.14 25.71
C THR A 592 18.57 -9.55 25.26
N THR A 593 17.75 -10.55 25.64
CA THR A 593 17.93 -11.93 25.18
C THR A 593 17.83 -12.03 23.66
N CYS A 594 16.82 -11.40 23.07
CA CYS A 594 16.64 -11.36 21.62
C CYS A 594 17.83 -10.73 20.90
N ALA A 595 18.37 -9.62 21.41
CA ALA A 595 19.58 -9.01 20.87
C ALA A 595 20.76 -9.99 20.93
N GLY A 596 20.95 -10.70 22.05
CA GLY A 596 22.00 -11.72 22.18
C GLY A 596 21.85 -12.89 21.20
N ILE A 597 20.61 -13.28 20.86
CA ILE A 597 20.33 -14.29 19.83
C ILE A 597 20.66 -13.76 18.44
N ALA A 598 20.20 -12.53 18.12
CA ALA A 598 20.36 -11.93 16.80
C ALA A 598 21.81 -11.51 16.50
N GLU A 599 22.59 -11.19 17.53
CA GLU A 599 24.00 -10.81 17.46
C GLU A 599 24.96 -11.99 17.68
N ALA A 600 24.46 -13.21 17.89
CA ALA A 600 25.31 -14.39 18.06
C ALA A 600 26.16 -14.65 16.79
N GLY A 601 27.41 -15.07 16.98
CA GLY A 601 28.35 -15.32 15.88
C GLY A 601 28.85 -14.01 15.23
N ASP A 602 28.72 -13.91 13.91
CA ASP A 602 29.13 -12.73 13.11
C ASP A 602 28.06 -11.61 13.07
N GLY A 603 27.02 -11.72 13.92
CA GLY A 603 25.87 -10.83 13.92
C GLY A 603 24.79 -11.19 12.90
N TRP A 604 23.80 -10.30 12.73
CA TRP A 604 22.68 -10.53 11.82
C TRP A 604 23.15 -10.67 10.36
N ARG A 605 22.83 -11.81 9.75
CA ARG A 605 22.97 -12.06 8.31
C ARG A 605 21.59 -12.36 7.72
N ASN A 606 21.34 -11.85 6.53
CA ASN A 606 20.07 -12.09 5.83
C ASN A 606 20.25 -13.13 4.73
N GLY A 607 19.54 -14.25 4.80
CA GLY A 607 19.61 -15.30 3.78
C GLY A 607 19.19 -14.81 2.40
N ALA A 608 18.36 -13.77 2.32
CA ALA A 608 17.95 -13.20 1.05
C ALA A 608 19.11 -12.54 0.30
N GLU A 609 20.09 -11.99 1.02
CA GLU A 609 21.32 -11.48 0.43
C GLU A 609 22.21 -12.62 -0.06
N THR A 610 22.29 -13.70 0.72
CA THR A 610 23.04 -14.91 0.37
C THR A 610 22.51 -15.52 -0.94
N LEU A 611 21.19 -15.65 -1.05
CA LEU A 611 20.54 -16.14 -2.26
C LEU A 611 20.69 -15.15 -3.43
N ALA A 612 20.55 -13.84 -3.21
CA ALA A 612 20.76 -12.86 -4.27
C ALA A 612 22.18 -12.95 -4.87
N ARG A 613 23.21 -13.07 -4.04
CA ARG A 613 24.60 -13.28 -4.49
C ARG A 613 24.76 -14.58 -5.30
N MET A 614 24.08 -15.65 -4.88
CA MET A 614 24.07 -16.93 -5.61
C MET A 614 23.44 -16.77 -7.00
N LEU A 615 22.32 -16.07 -7.10
CA LEU A 615 21.63 -15.81 -8.35
C LEU A 615 22.45 -14.95 -9.33
N GLU A 616 23.34 -14.10 -8.81
CA GLU A 616 24.27 -13.28 -9.60
C GLU A 616 25.58 -13.98 -9.97
N GLY A 617 25.76 -15.25 -9.61
CA GLY A 617 26.98 -16.01 -9.90
C GLY A 617 28.19 -15.59 -9.05
N SER A 618 27.96 -14.86 -7.95
CA SER A 618 29.00 -14.39 -7.02
C SER A 618 29.19 -15.30 -5.80
N PHE A 619 28.64 -16.52 -5.85
CA PHE A 619 28.85 -17.53 -4.83
C PHE A 619 30.21 -18.21 -5.07
N GLU A 620 31.25 -17.80 -4.35
CA GLU A 620 32.39 -18.67 -4.15
C GLU A 620 31.98 -19.75 -3.13
N ASP A 621 32.19 -21.03 -3.45
CA ASP A 621 31.92 -22.22 -2.61
C ASP A 621 32.67 -22.23 -1.25
N ARG A 622 33.25 -21.10 -0.81
CA ARG A 622 34.11 -21.01 0.38
C ARG A 622 33.36 -20.88 1.71
N ASP A 623 32.04 -20.67 1.69
CA ASP A 623 31.21 -20.50 2.89
C ASP A 623 30.42 -21.78 3.27
N ALA A 624 30.76 -22.94 2.67
CA ALA A 624 30.11 -24.24 2.89
C ALA A 624 30.95 -25.25 3.70
N GLU A 625 32.04 -24.80 4.33
CA GLU A 625 32.71 -25.50 5.45
C GLU A 625 32.38 -24.79 6.76
#